data_AF-A0A2Y9MH36-F1
#
_entry.id   AF-A0A2Y9MH36-F1
#
_cell.length_a   1.000
_cell.length_b   1.000
_cell.length_c   1.000
_cell.angle_alpha   90.00
_cell.angle_beta   90.00
_cell.angle_gamma   90.00
#
_symmetry.space_group_name_H-M   'P 1'
#
loop_
_entity.id
_entity.type
_entity.pdbx_description
1 polymer ?
#
loop_
_entity_poly.entity_id
_entity_poly.type
_entity_poly.pdbx_seq_one_letter_code
_entity_poly.pdbx_strand_id
1 'polypeptide(L)'
;MMLVALLIALSCLGIHTLSGIRIYAPWQNVSIQNLSLAPNTFDDAYVGCSEEMEEKAVHLLAEEMANHTRLRESWETAQKAWEQRCPGLSLPPGFKTQHGIAVMVYTNSSNPLYRELNQAVRTGGDSREFYMQHFPFKALHFYLTRALQLLRGSRDCSREPGQVVFRGVGAIRFEPKELGVSVRLGQFTSSSLDEAVARRFGNATFFSLRTCFGAPIQALSVFPKEREVLIPPHEVFLVTSFSQDGARNLVTLSSNNQMCSHFNCAYLGAKKRPRCQSVPTGGQADSLSKGAFSLLSWKALPLAS
;
A
#
# COMPACT_ATOMS: atom_id res chain seq x y z
N MET A 1 41.70 56.43 -40.57
CA MET A 1 40.37 56.00 -41.02
C MET A 1 40.53 54.79 -41.93
N MET A 2 39.91 53.67 -41.53
CA MET A 2 39.34 52.62 -42.38
C MET A 2 40.24 51.71 -43.26
N LEU A 3 39.90 50.41 -43.13
CA LEU A 3 40.09 49.24 -44.00
C LEU A 3 41.46 48.52 -44.03
N VAL A 4 41.57 47.31 -43.44
CA VAL A 4 41.16 45.95 -43.94
C VAL A 4 42.17 45.46 -44.99
N ALA A 5 43.20 44.70 -44.59
CA ALA A 5 43.28 43.24 -44.39
C ALA A 5 43.86 42.50 -45.61
N LEU A 6 45.05 41.89 -45.45
CA LEU A 6 45.37 40.52 -45.86
C LEU A 6 46.83 40.18 -45.50
N LEU A 7 47.08 39.04 -44.84
CA LEU A 7 48.00 37.98 -45.29
C LEU A 7 48.39 37.02 -44.13
N ILE A 8 47.90 35.78 -44.27
CA ILE A 8 48.59 34.51 -44.01
C ILE A 8 49.02 34.20 -42.57
N ALA A 9 48.25 33.34 -41.92
CA ALA A 9 48.82 32.22 -41.18
C ALA A 9 47.94 30.98 -41.39
N LEU A 10 48.49 30.01 -42.13
CA LEU A 10 48.01 28.65 -42.19
C LEU A 10 48.03 28.03 -40.79
N SER A 11 46.99 27.28 -40.43
CA SER A 11 47.15 25.84 -40.15
C SER A 11 45.82 25.19 -39.73
N CYS A 12 45.45 24.17 -40.52
CA CYS A 12 44.91 22.89 -40.08
C CYS A 12 43.45 22.80 -39.58
N LEU A 13 42.60 22.33 -40.49
CA LEU A 13 41.57 21.29 -40.33
C LEU A 13 40.77 21.26 -39.02
N GLY A 14 39.54 21.78 -39.08
CA GLY A 14 38.46 21.47 -38.15
C GLY A 14 37.18 21.22 -38.92
N ILE A 15 36.91 19.95 -39.20
CA ILE A 15 35.69 19.46 -39.85
C ILE A 15 34.47 19.87 -39.01
N HIS A 16 33.47 20.44 -39.66
CA HIS A 16 32.13 20.64 -39.11
C HIS A 16 31.54 19.30 -38.65
N THR A 17 31.24 19.16 -37.36
CA THR A 17 30.16 18.28 -36.89
C THR A 17 29.36 18.94 -35.77
N LEU A 18 28.19 19.46 -36.16
CA LEU A 18 27.02 19.52 -35.29
C LEU A 18 26.60 18.06 -35.00
N SER A 19 26.96 17.51 -33.84
CA SER A 19 26.13 16.49 -33.17
C SER A 19 26.71 16.17 -31.80
N GLY A 20 25.99 16.57 -30.76
CA GLY A 20 26.36 16.24 -29.39
C GLY A 20 25.28 16.60 -28.38
N ILE A 21 24.00 16.52 -28.77
CA ILE A 21 22.92 16.42 -27.78
C ILE A 21 23.16 15.09 -27.08
N ARG A 22 23.77 15.16 -25.89
CA ARG A 22 23.89 14.03 -24.98
C ARG A 22 22.48 13.77 -24.44
N ILE A 23 21.75 12.90 -25.13
CA ILE A 23 20.47 12.36 -24.63
C ILE A 23 20.82 11.59 -23.36
N TYR A 24 20.58 12.21 -22.21
CA TYR A 24 20.49 11.51 -20.95
C TYR A 24 19.19 10.68 -21.01
N ALA A 25 19.28 9.46 -21.54
CA ALA A 25 18.29 8.44 -21.28
C ALA A 25 18.67 7.77 -19.96
N PRO A 26 17.96 8.01 -18.84
CA PRO A 26 18.13 7.17 -17.67
C PRO A 26 17.44 5.86 -18.01
N TRP A 27 18.22 4.87 -18.47
CA TRP A 27 17.76 3.49 -18.42
C TRP A 27 17.56 3.16 -16.93
N GLN A 28 16.36 3.39 -16.41
CA GLN A 28 15.96 2.77 -15.16
C GLN A 28 16.18 1.28 -15.35
N ASN A 29 17.01 0.68 -14.49
CA ASN A 29 17.39 -0.72 -14.60
C ASN A 29 16.13 -1.56 -14.36
N VAL A 30 15.43 -1.95 -15.43
CA VAL A 30 14.15 -2.67 -15.34
C VAL A 30 14.45 -4.09 -14.87
N SER A 31 13.96 -4.46 -13.69
CA SER A 31 14.10 -5.81 -13.15
C SER A 31 12.90 -6.68 -13.52
N ILE A 32 13.13 -7.99 -13.64
CA ILE A 32 12.07 -8.98 -13.82
C ILE A 32 11.70 -9.55 -12.46
N GLN A 33 10.41 -9.67 -12.17
CA GLN A 33 9.90 -10.25 -10.93
C GLN A 33 8.73 -11.19 -11.20
N ASN A 34 8.83 -12.42 -10.70
CA ASN A 34 7.73 -13.38 -10.81
C ASN A 34 6.61 -13.04 -9.82
N LEU A 35 5.37 -13.07 -10.30
CA LEU A 35 4.19 -13.02 -9.45
C LEU A 35 4.12 -14.28 -8.58
N SER A 36 3.74 -14.11 -7.32
CA SER A 36 3.69 -15.19 -6.34
C SER A 36 2.60 -14.93 -5.30
N LEU A 37 2.46 -15.82 -4.31
CA LEU A 37 1.59 -15.63 -3.15
C LEU A 37 2.19 -14.71 -2.08
N ALA A 38 3.40 -14.17 -2.30
CA ALA A 38 4.08 -13.22 -1.41
C ALA A 38 4.16 -13.69 0.07
N PRO A 39 4.82 -14.83 0.38
CA PRO A 39 4.80 -15.47 1.71
C PRO A 39 5.49 -14.69 2.84
N ASN A 40 6.25 -13.65 2.49
CA ASN A 40 6.96 -12.78 3.44
C ASN A 40 6.20 -11.48 3.73
N THR A 41 4.97 -11.37 3.21
CA THR A 41 4.11 -10.21 3.44
C THR A 41 3.65 -10.21 4.90
N PHE A 42 3.77 -9.07 5.58
CA PHE A 42 3.01 -8.83 6.80
C PHE A 42 1.57 -8.48 6.41
N ASP A 43 0.64 -9.40 6.61
CA ASP A 43 -0.70 -9.35 6.00
C ASP A 43 -1.84 -9.44 7.03
N ASP A 44 -1.59 -8.98 8.25
CA ASP A 44 -2.56 -9.04 9.35
C ASP A 44 -3.89 -8.37 8.98
N ALA A 45 -4.98 -9.12 9.13
CA ALA A 45 -6.34 -8.66 8.86
C ALA A 45 -7.10 -8.24 10.14
N TYR A 46 -6.49 -8.43 11.32
CA TYR A 46 -7.02 -8.03 12.63
C TYR A 46 -8.41 -8.58 12.96
N VAL A 47 -8.72 -9.79 12.48
CA VAL A 47 -10.00 -10.44 12.70
C VAL A 47 -10.13 -10.82 14.17
N GLY A 48 -11.17 -10.31 14.84
CA GLY A 48 -11.47 -10.59 16.24
C GLY A 48 -10.63 -9.81 17.26
N CYS A 49 -9.77 -8.88 16.83
CA CYS A 49 -8.97 -8.05 17.74
C CYS A 49 -8.94 -6.56 17.34
N SER A 50 -9.87 -6.12 16.50
CA SER A 50 -9.88 -4.74 16.02
C SER A 50 -10.07 -3.74 17.16
N GLU A 51 -10.97 -4.02 18.12
CA GLU A 51 -11.18 -3.17 19.29
C GLU A 51 -9.93 -3.05 20.17
N GLU A 52 -9.29 -4.18 20.50
CA GLU A 52 -8.05 -4.16 21.30
C GLU A 52 -6.92 -3.44 20.56
N MET A 53 -6.81 -3.63 19.24
CA MET A 53 -5.85 -2.90 18.44
C MET A 53 -6.14 -1.40 18.34
N GLU A 54 -7.40 -0.97 18.36
CA GLU A 54 -7.75 0.46 18.44
C GLU A 54 -7.18 1.10 19.71
N GLU A 55 -7.23 0.39 20.85
CA GLU A 55 -6.65 0.88 22.11
C GLU A 55 -5.12 0.93 22.06
N LYS A 56 -4.48 -0.16 21.60
CA LYS A 56 -3.01 -0.24 21.54
C LYS A 56 -2.40 0.68 20.49
N ALA A 57 -3.09 0.90 19.37
CA ALA A 57 -2.59 1.68 18.24
C ALA A 57 -2.35 3.15 18.59
N VAL A 58 -3.01 3.70 19.62
CA VAL A 58 -2.76 5.08 20.09
C VAL A 58 -1.32 5.23 20.59
N HIS A 59 -0.91 4.36 21.51
CA HIS A 59 0.44 4.38 22.08
C HIS A 59 1.50 3.98 21.05
N LEU A 60 1.20 2.95 20.24
CA LEU A 60 2.09 2.52 19.16
C LEU A 60 2.37 3.64 18.17
N LEU A 61 1.34 4.36 17.72
CA LEU A 61 1.53 5.45 16.76
C LEU A 61 2.39 6.57 17.35
N ALA A 62 2.22 6.89 18.64
CA ALA A 62 3.06 7.88 19.31
C ALA A 62 4.53 7.45 19.34
N GLU A 63 4.81 6.19 19.65
CA GLU A 63 6.15 5.60 19.62
C GLU A 63 6.74 5.60 18.20
N GLU A 64 5.95 5.21 17.19
CA GLU A 64 6.36 5.21 15.79
C GLU A 64 6.71 6.62 15.31
N MET A 65 5.92 7.63 15.65
CA MET A 65 6.21 9.03 15.31
C MET A 65 7.44 9.57 16.05
N ALA A 66 7.66 9.18 17.31
CA ALA A 66 8.85 9.57 18.05
C ALA A 66 10.14 9.02 17.42
N ASN A 67 10.08 7.80 16.88
CA ASN A 67 11.23 7.09 16.32
C ASN A 67 11.37 7.26 14.79
N HIS A 68 10.40 7.87 14.11
CA HIS A 68 10.38 7.96 12.65
C HIS A 68 9.96 9.36 12.17
N THR A 69 10.94 10.28 12.05
CA THR A 69 10.73 11.69 11.67
C THR A 69 9.80 11.87 10.47
N ARG A 70 10.00 11.08 9.41
CA ARG A 70 9.20 11.16 8.19
C ARG A 70 7.71 10.83 8.42
N LEU A 71 7.43 9.86 9.29
CA LEU A 71 6.06 9.48 9.66
C LEU A 71 5.43 10.60 10.47
N ARG A 72 6.15 11.14 11.46
CA ARG A 72 5.68 12.26 12.27
C ARG A 72 5.29 13.46 11.42
N GLU A 73 6.18 13.91 10.54
CA GLU A 73 5.91 15.05 9.63
C GLU A 73 4.72 14.77 8.69
N SER A 74 4.65 13.56 8.13
CA SER A 74 3.54 13.16 7.26
C SER A 74 2.22 13.13 8.01
N TRP A 75 2.20 12.59 9.22
CA TRP A 75 1.03 12.46 10.07
C TRP A 75 0.52 13.82 10.54
N GLU A 76 1.39 14.69 11.06
CA GLU A 76 1.04 16.06 11.47
C GLU A 76 0.48 16.88 10.30
N THR A 77 1.05 16.73 9.10
CA THR A 77 0.55 17.38 7.88
C THR A 77 -0.83 16.84 7.49
N ALA A 78 -0.99 15.51 7.48
CA ALA A 78 -2.24 14.85 7.14
C ALA A 78 -3.35 15.16 8.17
N GLN A 79 -3.01 15.32 9.45
CA GLN A 79 -3.95 15.72 10.50
C GLN A 79 -4.55 17.10 10.23
N LYS A 80 -3.72 18.10 9.90
CA LYS A 80 -4.20 19.44 9.53
C LYS A 80 -5.11 19.39 8.29
N ALA A 81 -4.74 18.60 7.28
CA ALA A 81 -5.56 18.42 6.08
C ALA A 81 -6.89 17.71 6.38
N TRP A 82 -6.88 16.74 7.29
CA TRP A 82 -8.06 16.03 7.74
C TRP A 82 -9.05 16.95 8.44
N GLU A 83 -8.59 17.80 9.36
CA GLU A 83 -9.44 18.75 10.08
C GLU A 83 -10.24 19.68 9.15
N GLN A 84 -9.61 20.10 8.04
CA GLN A 84 -10.27 20.94 7.03
C GLN A 84 -11.26 20.18 6.15
N ARG A 85 -10.99 18.90 5.87
CA ARG A 85 -11.76 18.10 4.90
C ARG A 85 -12.88 17.28 5.53
N CYS A 86 -12.66 16.76 6.74
CA CYS A 86 -13.56 15.85 7.46
C CYS A 86 -15.01 16.35 7.54
N PRO A 87 -15.31 17.64 7.83
CA PRO A 87 -16.69 18.11 7.95
C PRO A 87 -17.55 17.91 6.69
N GLY A 88 -16.93 17.81 5.50
CA GLY A 88 -17.62 17.58 4.24
C GLY A 88 -17.72 16.12 3.81
N LEU A 89 -17.30 15.17 4.64
CA LEU A 89 -17.23 13.75 4.28
C LEU A 89 -18.36 12.93 4.93
N SER A 90 -18.98 12.08 4.13
CA SER A 90 -19.85 11.00 4.62
C SER A 90 -19.00 9.76 4.87
N LEU A 91 -18.79 9.42 6.14
CA LEU A 91 -17.94 8.30 6.56
C LEU A 91 -18.79 7.13 7.09
N PRO A 92 -18.36 5.87 6.88
CA PRO A 92 -19.11 4.71 7.37
C PRO A 92 -19.09 4.63 8.91
N PRO A 93 -20.04 3.91 9.53
CA PRO A 93 -20.06 3.69 10.97
C PRO A 93 -18.73 3.10 11.48
N GLY A 94 -18.25 3.59 12.62
CA GLY A 94 -16.99 3.15 13.24
C GLY A 94 -15.72 3.72 12.60
N PHE A 95 -15.83 4.53 11.53
CA PHE A 95 -14.69 5.21 10.93
C PHE A 95 -14.23 6.38 11.82
N LYS A 96 -12.98 6.32 12.27
CA LYS A 96 -12.35 7.31 13.16
C LYS A 96 -11.37 8.20 12.40
N THR A 97 -11.02 9.32 13.03
CA THR A 97 -10.04 10.29 12.51
C THR A 97 -8.72 9.63 12.08
N GLN A 98 -8.19 8.69 12.87
CA GLN A 98 -6.92 8.01 12.61
C GLN A 98 -6.96 7.18 11.32
N HIS A 99 -8.11 6.58 10.98
CA HIS A 99 -8.30 5.85 9.73
C HIS A 99 -8.18 6.79 8.53
N GLY A 100 -8.80 7.95 8.61
CA GLY A 100 -8.75 8.98 7.58
C GLY A 100 -7.36 9.57 7.37
N ILE A 101 -6.69 9.91 8.47
CA ILE A 101 -5.31 10.41 8.45
C ILE A 101 -4.36 9.36 7.85
N ALA A 102 -4.50 8.07 8.22
CA ALA A 102 -3.66 7.00 7.66
C ALA A 102 -3.78 6.91 6.12
N VAL A 103 -4.99 7.07 5.57
CA VAL A 103 -5.20 7.13 4.12
C VAL A 103 -4.54 8.36 3.51
N MET A 104 -4.69 9.54 4.13
CA MET A 104 -4.02 10.77 3.68
C MET A 104 -2.49 10.64 3.69
N VAL A 105 -1.92 10.04 4.73
CA VAL A 105 -0.48 9.74 4.82
C VAL A 105 -0.04 8.81 3.69
N TYR A 106 -0.82 7.77 3.38
CA TYR A 106 -0.50 6.84 2.30
C TYR A 106 -0.47 7.52 0.92
N THR A 107 -1.42 8.41 0.66
CA THR A 107 -1.56 9.07 -0.66
C THR A 107 -0.67 10.30 -0.85
N ASN A 108 0.08 10.72 0.17
CA ASN A 108 0.93 11.91 0.09
C ASN A 108 2.17 11.64 -0.78
N SER A 109 2.31 12.39 -1.89
CA SER A 109 3.46 12.26 -2.79
C SER A 109 4.61 13.20 -2.42
N SER A 110 4.35 14.30 -1.70
CA SER A 110 5.39 15.23 -1.25
C SER A 110 6.28 14.60 -0.18
N ASN A 111 5.72 13.69 0.61
CA ASN A 111 6.46 12.84 1.52
C ASN A 111 6.04 11.37 1.33
N PRO A 112 6.67 10.63 0.38
CA PRO A 112 6.15 9.36 -0.12
C PRO A 112 6.40 8.18 0.84
N LEU A 113 5.85 8.25 2.05
CA LEU A 113 5.97 7.23 3.10
C LEU A 113 5.40 5.88 2.65
N TYR A 114 4.44 5.87 1.72
CA TYR A 114 3.92 4.63 1.12
C TYR A 114 5.01 3.73 0.55
N ARG A 115 6.15 4.28 0.09
CA ARG A 115 7.28 3.48 -0.41
C ARG A 115 7.92 2.66 0.71
N GLU A 116 8.16 3.28 1.86
CA GLU A 116 8.74 2.64 3.04
C GLU A 116 7.74 1.68 3.69
N LEU A 117 6.48 2.09 3.84
CA LEU A 117 5.43 1.21 4.33
C LEU A 117 5.29 -0.03 3.45
N ASN A 118 5.18 0.13 2.14
CA ASN A 118 5.03 -1.01 1.23
C ASN A 118 6.27 -1.91 1.21
N GLN A 119 7.48 -1.35 1.38
CA GLN A 119 8.69 -2.15 1.56
C GLN A 119 8.65 -2.96 2.85
N ALA A 120 8.32 -2.31 3.98
CA ALA A 120 8.19 -2.99 5.27
C ALA A 120 7.12 -4.07 5.22
N VAL A 121 5.97 -3.83 4.56
CA VAL A 121 4.91 -4.83 4.39
C VAL A 121 5.39 -6.01 3.56
N ARG A 122 6.13 -5.80 2.47
CA ARG A 122 6.65 -6.89 1.61
C ARG A 122 7.61 -7.84 2.32
N THR A 123 8.34 -7.37 3.32
CA THR A 123 9.44 -8.13 3.94
C THR A 123 9.28 -8.36 5.44
N GLY A 124 8.30 -7.70 6.09
CA GLY A 124 8.12 -7.73 7.53
C GLY A 124 7.43 -8.98 8.05
N GLY A 125 6.93 -9.85 7.17
CA GLY A 125 6.13 -11.01 7.51
C GLY A 125 6.91 -12.31 7.66
N ASP A 126 8.24 -12.28 7.82
CA ASP A 126 9.05 -13.50 7.94
C ASP A 126 8.66 -14.34 9.16
N SER A 127 8.58 -13.72 10.34
CA SER A 127 8.09 -14.31 11.59
C SER A 127 7.45 -13.24 12.48
N ARG A 128 6.79 -13.66 13.58
CA ARG A 128 6.26 -12.69 14.56
C ARG A 128 7.41 -11.92 15.22
N GLU A 129 8.50 -12.59 15.54
CA GLU A 129 9.67 -12.01 16.19
C GLU A 129 10.31 -10.95 15.28
N PHE A 130 10.45 -11.26 13.98
CA PHE A 130 10.95 -10.32 12.98
C PHE A 130 10.03 -9.09 12.87
N TYR A 131 8.71 -9.31 12.78
CA TYR A 131 7.71 -8.24 12.79
C TYR A 131 7.85 -7.34 14.03
N MET A 132 7.93 -7.93 15.23
CA MET A 132 8.02 -7.16 16.48
C MET A 132 9.28 -6.28 16.51
N GLN A 133 10.42 -6.82 16.07
CA GLN A 133 11.72 -6.15 16.13
C GLN A 133 11.95 -5.13 15.00
N HIS A 134 11.51 -5.43 13.78
CA HIS A 134 11.95 -4.70 12.58
C HIS A 134 10.84 -3.98 11.83
N PHE A 135 9.56 -4.23 12.12
CA PHE A 135 8.46 -3.55 11.43
C PHE A 135 8.11 -2.22 12.12
N PRO A 136 8.37 -1.05 11.48
CA PRO A 136 8.28 0.25 12.15
C PRO A 136 6.90 0.91 12.03
N PHE A 137 5.92 0.25 11.41
CA PHE A 137 4.62 0.85 11.05
C PHE A 137 3.43 0.02 11.56
N LYS A 138 3.51 -0.51 12.78
CA LYS A 138 2.49 -1.38 13.39
C LYS A 138 1.12 -0.69 13.48
N ALA A 139 1.06 0.53 14.02
CA ALA A 139 -0.16 1.30 14.12
C ALA A 139 -0.61 1.85 12.76
N LEU A 140 0.31 2.38 11.95
CA LEU A 140 -0.04 2.87 10.62
C LEU A 140 -0.64 1.75 9.73
N HIS A 141 -0.04 0.55 9.76
CA HIS A 141 -0.58 -0.62 9.05
C HIS A 141 -1.98 -0.99 9.55
N PHE A 142 -2.18 -1.01 10.88
CA PHE A 142 -3.48 -1.27 11.48
C PHE A 142 -4.54 -0.27 11.03
N TYR A 143 -4.29 1.03 11.19
CA TYR A 143 -5.25 2.07 10.82
C TYR A 143 -5.57 2.06 9.34
N LEU A 144 -4.58 1.83 8.47
CA LEU A 144 -4.79 1.75 7.03
C LEU A 144 -5.63 0.51 6.66
N THR A 145 -5.30 -0.67 7.21
CA THR A 145 -6.10 -1.89 7.01
C THR A 145 -7.54 -1.69 7.47
N ARG A 146 -7.73 -1.12 8.67
CA ARG A 146 -9.08 -0.88 9.22
C ARG A 146 -9.86 0.15 8.40
N ALA A 147 -9.20 1.20 7.92
CA ALA A 147 -9.82 2.18 7.03
C ALA A 147 -10.39 1.52 5.76
N LEU A 148 -9.61 0.66 5.11
CA LEU A 148 -10.04 -0.04 3.90
C LEU A 148 -11.20 -1.01 4.18
N GLN A 149 -11.15 -1.75 5.28
CA GLN A 149 -12.25 -2.63 5.69
C GLN A 149 -13.57 -1.85 5.88
N LEU A 150 -13.52 -0.72 6.58
CA LEU A 150 -14.69 0.12 6.85
C LEU A 150 -15.24 0.79 5.59
N LEU A 151 -14.37 1.33 4.73
CA LEU A 151 -14.77 1.97 3.46
C LEU A 151 -15.36 0.99 2.46
N ARG A 152 -14.84 -0.24 2.44
CA ARG A 152 -15.36 -1.31 1.58
C ARG A 152 -16.74 -1.79 2.06
N GLY A 153 -16.98 -1.78 3.37
CA GLY A 153 -18.25 -2.16 3.98
C GLY A 153 -18.62 -3.64 3.78
N SER A 154 -19.92 -3.94 3.78
CA SER A 154 -20.47 -5.31 3.73
C SER A 154 -20.67 -5.87 2.32
N ARG A 155 -19.94 -5.35 1.33
CA ARG A 155 -20.04 -5.80 -0.08
C ARG A 155 -19.97 -7.33 -0.17
N ASP A 156 -20.76 -7.95 -1.03
CA ASP A 156 -20.70 -9.41 -1.22
C ASP A 156 -19.92 -9.72 -2.49
N CYS A 157 -18.70 -10.24 -2.35
CA CYS A 157 -17.85 -10.61 -3.49
C CYS A 157 -18.41 -11.78 -4.30
N SER A 158 -19.30 -12.58 -3.73
CA SER A 158 -19.96 -13.68 -4.44
C SER A 158 -21.12 -13.19 -5.32
N ARG A 159 -21.63 -11.98 -5.10
CA ARG A 159 -22.82 -11.45 -5.78
C ARG A 159 -22.56 -10.19 -6.59
N GLU A 160 -21.57 -9.39 -6.20
CA GLU A 160 -21.25 -8.14 -6.88
C GLU A 160 -20.01 -8.27 -7.77
N PRO A 161 -20.06 -7.76 -9.01
CA PRO A 161 -18.88 -7.72 -9.86
C PRO A 161 -17.81 -6.82 -9.21
N GLY A 162 -16.60 -7.36 -9.03
CA GLY A 162 -15.45 -6.58 -8.56
C GLY A 162 -15.21 -5.32 -9.42
N GLN A 163 -14.59 -4.32 -8.81
CA GLN A 163 -14.26 -3.04 -9.43
C GLN A 163 -13.07 -3.19 -10.37
N VAL A 164 -13.19 -2.66 -11.59
CA VAL A 164 -12.09 -2.64 -12.56
C VAL A 164 -11.21 -1.43 -12.30
N VAL A 165 -9.91 -1.68 -12.15
CA VAL A 165 -8.90 -0.67 -11.82
C VAL A 165 -7.60 -0.97 -12.56
N PHE A 166 -6.74 0.04 -12.66
CA PHE A 166 -5.53 -0.02 -13.47
C PHE A 166 -4.30 0.43 -12.67
N ARG A 167 -3.14 -0.15 -12.98
CA ARG A 167 -1.87 0.22 -12.35
C ARG A 167 -0.70 0.12 -13.33
N GLY A 168 -0.01 1.23 -13.55
CA GLY A 168 1.29 1.25 -14.23
C GLY A 168 2.46 1.07 -13.25
N VAL A 169 3.49 0.37 -13.68
CA VAL A 169 4.74 0.16 -12.94
C VAL A 169 5.93 0.51 -13.85
N GLY A 170 6.80 1.39 -13.38
CA GLY A 170 7.91 1.92 -14.20
C GLY A 170 9.17 1.05 -14.26
N ALA A 171 9.52 0.39 -13.15
CA ALA A 171 10.85 -0.21 -12.98
C ALA A 171 10.85 -1.75 -12.92
N ILE A 172 9.68 -2.40 -12.90
CA ILE A 172 9.57 -3.85 -12.71
C ILE A 172 8.68 -4.43 -13.80
N ARG A 173 9.17 -5.48 -14.46
CA ARG A 173 8.43 -6.39 -15.34
C ARG A 173 7.94 -7.56 -14.53
N PHE A 174 6.65 -7.57 -14.21
CA PHE A 174 6.03 -8.69 -13.54
C PHE A 174 5.65 -9.77 -14.54
N GLU A 175 5.95 -11.01 -14.21
CA GLU A 175 5.66 -12.18 -15.04
C GLU A 175 4.94 -13.23 -14.20
N PRO A 176 3.78 -13.74 -14.66
CA PRO A 176 3.18 -14.91 -14.02
C PRO A 176 3.95 -16.17 -14.42
N LYS A 177 3.91 -17.18 -13.55
CA LYS A 177 4.45 -18.52 -13.89
C LYS A 177 3.65 -19.18 -15.01
N GLU A 178 2.33 -19.05 -14.94
CA GLU A 178 1.36 -19.57 -15.90
C GLU A 178 0.03 -18.84 -15.72
N LEU A 179 -0.95 -19.08 -16.60
CA LEU A 179 -2.30 -18.56 -16.44
C LEU A 179 -3.09 -19.44 -15.46
N GLY A 180 -4.08 -18.86 -14.78
CA GLY A 180 -4.95 -19.57 -13.83
C GLY A 180 -4.36 -19.77 -12.43
N VAL A 181 -3.11 -19.36 -12.18
CA VAL A 181 -2.53 -19.41 -10.82
C VAL A 181 -2.98 -18.25 -9.95
N SER A 182 -3.05 -18.53 -8.64
CA SER A 182 -3.30 -17.54 -7.61
C SER A 182 -2.04 -16.75 -7.26
N VAL A 183 -2.18 -15.44 -7.18
CA VAL A 183 -1.12 -14.49 -6.83
C VAL A 183 -1.64 -13.47 -5.81
N ARG A 184 -0.71 -12.85 -5.10
CA ARG A 184 -0.97 -11.73 -4.19
C ARG A 184 -0.01 -10.59 -4.50
N LEU A 185 -0.46 -9.36 -4.27
CA LEU A 185 0.36 -8.17 -4.55
C LEU A 185 1.41 -7.91 -3.46
N GLY A 186 1.25 -8.53 -2.28
CA GLY A 186 2.26 -8.55 -1.21
C GLY A 186 2.49 -7.22 -0.49
N GLN A 187 1.60 -6.24 -0.72
CA GLN A 187 1.60 -4.92 -0.09
C GLN A 187 0.28 -4.22 -0.39
N PHE A 188 0.03 -3.11 0.30
CA PHE A 188 -0.99 -2.17 -0.16
C PHE A 188 -0.64 -1.72 -1.58
N THR A 189 -1.65 -1.73 -2.45
CA THR A 189 -1.44 -1.46 -3.87
C THR A 189 -2.39 -0.39 -4.36
N SER A 190 -1.84 0.79 -4.61
CA SER A 190 -2.55 1.85 -5.33
C SER A 190 -2.89 1.43 -6.75
N SER A 191 -4.12 1.70 -7.13
CA SER A 191 -4.63 1.54 -8.49
C SER A 191 -5.59 2.69 -8.79
N SER A 192 -5.92 2.91 -10.05
CA SER A 192 -6.83 3.99 -10.47
C SER A 192 -8.03 3.43 -11.21
N LEU A 193 -9.18 4.06 -11.04
CA LEU A 193 -10.35 3.84 -11.90
C LEU A 193 -10.16 4.41 -13.32
N ASP A 194 -9.14 5.25 -13.50
CA ASP A 194 -8.81 5.89 -14.76
C ASP A 194 -7.52 5.29 -15.34
N GLU A 195 -7.67 4.62 -16.48
CA GLU A 195 -6.55 3.99 -17.18
C GLU A 195 -5.48 5.01 -17.60
N ALA A 196 -5.88 6.21 -18.02
CA ALA A 196 -4.97 7.25 -18.45
C ALA A 196 -4.16 7.82 -17.27
N VAL A 197 -4.75 7.86 -16.07
CA VAL A 197 -4.01 8.15 -14.83
C VAL A 197 -2.99 7.04 -14.56
N ALA A 198 -3.41 5.77 -14.57
CA ALA A 198 -2.53 4.65 -14.26
C ALA A 198 -1.32 4.56 -15.20
N ARG A 199 -1.49 4.89 -16.49
CA ARG A 199 -0.41 4.88 -17.50
C ARG A 199 0.73 5.86 -17.19
N ARG A 200 0.49 6.91 -16.41
CA ARG A 200 1.50 7.92 -16.04
C ARG A 200 2.52 7.39 -15.01
N PHE A 201 2.18 6.31 -14.29
CA PHE A 201 3.04 5.76 -13.24
C PHE A 201 4.13 4.81 -13.76
N GLY A 202 4.04 4.39 -15.03
CA GLY A 202 5.11 3.65 -15.68
C GLY A 202 4.64 2.66 -16.74
N ASN A 203 5.61 2.16 -17.51
CA ASN A 203 5.36 1.38 -18.73
C ASN A 203 6.08 0.02 -18.76
N ALA A 204 6.77 -0.40 -17.68
CA ALA A 204 7.41 -1.72 -17.63
C ALA A 204 6.38 -2.84 -17.43
N THR A 205 5.45 -2.65 -16.50
CA THR A 205 4.26 -3.49 -16.38
C THR A 205 3.02 -2.63 -16.30
N PHE A 206 1.94 -3.07 -16.95
CA PHE A 206 0.62 -2.51 -16.76
C PHE A 206 -0.36 -3.58 -16.34
N PHE A 207 -0.99 -3.36 -15.19
CA PHE A 207 -2.01 -4.24 -14.66
C PHE A 207 -3.40 -3.70 -14.96
N SER A 208 -4.25 -4.59 -15.48
CA SER A 208 -5.71 -4.46 -15.45
C SER A 208 -6.22 -5.38 -14.35
N LEU A 209 -6.78 -4.83 -13.28
CA LEU A 209 -7.24 -5.62 -12.14
C LEU A 209 -8.76 -5.54 -12.01
N ARG A 210 -9.39 -6.64 -11.63
CA ARG A 210 -10.74 -6.66 -11.08
C ARG A 210 -10.64 -6.99 -9.60
N THR A 211 -10.72 -5.99 -8.72
CA THR A 211 -10.62 -6.15 -7.26
C THR A 211 -12.00 -6.19 -6.60
N CYS A 212 -12.19 -7.02 -5.59
CA CYS A 212 -13.40 -6.99 -4.75
C CYS A 212 -13.15 -6.36 -3.38
N PHE A 213 -11.90 -6.39 -2.90
CA PHE A 213 -11.54 -5.90 -1.56
C PHE A 213 -10.86 -4.52 -1.58
N GLY A 214 -10.57 -3.98 -2.76
CA GLY A 214 -10.10 -2.62 -2.92
C GLY A 214 -11.17 -1.61 -2.51
N ALA A 215 -10.76 -0.57 -1.79
CA ALA A 215 -11.64 0.51 -1.36
C ALA A 215 -11.33 1.79 -2.15
N PRO A 216 -12.35 2.47 -2.73
CA PRO A 216 -12.18 3.81 -3.28
C PRO A 216 -11.78 4.78 -2.17
N ILE A 217 -10.63 5.43 -2.34
CA ILE A 217 -10.11 6.40 -1.36
C ILE A 217 -10.04 7.83 -1.92
N GLN A 218 -10.66 8.07 -3.08
CA GLN A 218 -10.70 9.37 -3.75
C GLN A 218 -11.12 10.53 -2.82
N ALA A 219 -12.13 10.29 -1.98
CA ALA A 219 -12.66 11.28 -1.05
C ALA A 219 -11.70 11.61 0.11
N LEU A 220 -10.65 10.80 0.30
CA LEU A 220 -9.65 10.96 1.36
C LEU A 220 -8.26 11.30 0.81
N SER A 221 -7.96 10.92 -0.44
CA SER A 221 -6.65 11.07 -1.07
C SER A 221 -6.22 12.53 -1.21
N VAL A 222 -4.93 12.81 -1.04
CA VAL A 222 -4.30 14.11 -1.36
C VAL A 222 -4.45 14.45 -2.85
N PHE A 223 -4.63 13.45 -3.72
CA PHE A 223 -4.84 13.62 -5.16
C PHE A 223 -6.17 13.01 -5.62
N PRO A 224 -7.32 13.66 -5.37
CA PRO A 224 -8.63 13.13 -5.77
C PRO A 224 -8.78 12.90 -7.28
N LYS A 225 -7.98 13.57 -8.11
CA LYS A 225 -7.96 13.38 -9.57
C LYS A 225 -7.39 12.02 -9.99
N GLU A 226 -6.64 11.35 -9.12
CA GLU A 226 -6.11 10.02 -9.41
C GLU A 226 -7.17 8.93 -9.30
N ARG A 227 -8.36 9.23 -8.74
CA ARG A 227 -9.48 8.30 -8.60
C ARG A 227 -9.02 6.97 -8.01
N GLU A 228 -8.22 7.07 -6.96
CA GLU A 228 -7.47 5.96 -6.41
C GLU A 228 -8.40 4.96 -5.71
N VAL A 229 -8.14 3.68 -6.00
CA VAL A 229 -8.66 2.52 -5.28
C VAL A 229 -7.46 1.81 -4.66
N LEU A 230 -7.48 1.69 -3.35
CA LEU A 230 -6.40 1.07 -2.60
C LEU A 230 -6.76 -0.38 -2.27
N ILE A 231 -5.91 -1.30 -2.72
CA ILE A 231 -6.09 -2.74 -2.57
C ILE A 231 -5.28 -3.25 -1.37
N PRO A 232 -5.87 -4.00 -0.42
CA PRO A 232 -5.16 -4.53 0.73
C PRO A 232 -4.22 -5.70 0.37
N PRO A 233 -3.20 -5.99 1.18
CA PRO A 233 -2.18 -7.01 0.87
C PRO A 233 -2.70 -8.47 0.87
N HIS A 234 -3.85 -8.72 1.47
CA HIS A 234 -4.42 -10.06 1.65
C HIS A 234 -5.39 -10.49 0.54
N GLU A 235 -5.74 -9.63 -0.43
CA GLU A 235 -6.57 -10.05 -1.56
C GLU A 235 -5.80 -11.03 -2.47
N VAL A 236 -6.49 -12.12 -2.85
CA VAL A 236 -5.96 -13.14 -3.77
C VAL A 236 -6.55 -12.94 -5.16
N PHE A 237 -5.69 -13.00 -6.17
CA PHE A 237 -6.06 -12.82 -7.56
C PHE A 237 -5.70 -14.04 -8.38
N LEU A 238 -6.52 -14.38 -9.37
CA LEU A 238 -6.18 -15.28 -10.47
C LEU A 238 -5.53 -14.49 -11.61
N VAL A 239 -4.46 -15.03 -12.16
CA VAL A 239 -3.89 -14.54 -13.41
C VAL A 239 -4.77 -14.99 -14.57
N THR A 240 -5.45 -14.04 -15.22
CA THR A 240 -6.42 -14.35 -16.29
C THR A 240 -5.87 -14.11 -17.68
N SER A 241 -4.88 -13.22 -17.82
CA SER A 241 -4.21 -12.96 -19.09
C SER A 241 -2.81 -12.39 -18.85
N PHE A 242 -1.91 -12.72 -19.76
CA PHE A 242 -0.57 -12.18 -19.85
C PHE A 242 -0.17 -12.04 -21.32
N SER A 243 0.39 -10.89 -21.68
CA SER A 243 0.97 -10.65 -22.99
C SER A 243 2.09 -9.62 -22.91
N GLN A 244 2.98 -9.62 -23.88
CA GLN A 244 4.04 -8.62 -24.01
C GLN A 244 3.72 -7.70 -25.18
N ASP A 245 3.78 -6.40 -24.94
CA ASP A 245 3.67 -5.34 -25.94
C ASP A 245 5.03 -4.65 -26.06
N GLY A 246 5.88 -5.19 -26.94
CA GLY A 246 7.29 -4.85 -27.02
C GLY A 246 8.01 -5.06 -25.70
N ALA A 247 8.45 -3.96 -25.08
CA ALA A 247 9.20 -3.96 -23.81
C ALA A 247 8.31 -3.93 -22.55
N ARG A 248 6.98 -3.95 -22.71
CA ARG A 248 5.98 -3.81 -21.64
C ARG A 248 5.26 -5.14 -21.40
N ASN A 249 5.12 -5.50 -20.14
CA ASN A 249 4.25 -6.62 -19.73
C ASN A 249 2.82 -6.10 -19.47
N LEU A 250 1.83 -6.76 -20.06
CA LEU A 250 0.41 -6.54 -19.78
C LEU A 250 -0.11 -7.73 -18.98
N VAL A 251 -0.64 -7.46 -17.79
CA VAL A 251 -1.11 -8.49 -16.86
C VAL A 251 -2.55 -8.22 -16.49
N THR A 252 -3.44 -9.21 -16.63
CA THR A 252 -4.81 -9.11 -16.13
C THR A 252 -5.03 -10.01 -14.93
N LEU A 253 -5.43 -9.40 -13.81
CA LEU A 253 -5.69 -10.07 -12.55
C LEU A 253 -7.18 -9.96 -12.19
N SER A 254 -7.82 -11.08 -11.85
CA SER A 254 -9.19 -11.06 -11.35
C SER A 254 -9.24 -11.58 -9.93
N SER A 255 -9.89 -10.86 -9.03
CA SER A 255 -10.15 -11.33 -7.67
C SER A 255 -10.78 -12.71 -7.72
N ASN A 256 -10.31 -13.61 -6.86
CA ASN A 256 -10.91 -14.94 -6.69
C ASN A 256 -11.95 -14.95 -5.55
N ASN A 257 -12.37 -13.77 -5.09
CA ASN A 257 -13.29 -13.56 -3.97
C ASN A 257 -12.80 -14.07 -2.62
N GLN A 258 -11.49 -14.29 -2.47
CA GLN A 258 -10.88 -14.71 -1.21
C GLN A 258 -9.85 -13.69 -0.74
N MET A 259 -9.84 -13.50 0.57
CA MET A 259 -8.73 -12.88 1.27
C MET A 259 -7.99 -13.97 2.03
N CYS A 260 -6.67 -13.86 2.09
CA CYS A 260 -5.84 -14.84 2.72
C CYS A 260 -4.72 -14.16 3.52
N SER A 261 -4.54 -14.58 4.76
CA SER A 261 -3.55 -14.01 5.67
C SER A 261 -2.78 -15.07 6.45
N HIS A 262 -1.48 -14.84 6.63
CA HIS A 262 -0.60 -15.62 7.51
C HIS A 262 -0.60 -15.10 8.94
N PHE A 263 -0.97 -13.84 9.15
CA PHE A 263 -0.99 -13.19 10.46
C PHE A 263 -2.42 -12.84 10.88
N ASN A 264 -2.72 -12.98 12.17
CA ASN A 264 -3.96 -12.45 12.72
C ASN A 264 -3.70 -12.01 14.15
N CYS A 265 -3.71 -10.71 14.41
CA CYS A 265 -3.45 -10.13 15.73
C CYS A 265 -2.00 -10.39 16.20
N ALA A 266 -1.03 -10.24 15.30
CA ALA A 266 0.37 -10.58 15.54
C ALA A 266 0.99 -9.78 16.70
N TYR A 267 0.68 -8.48 16.76
CA TYR A 267 1.13 -7.61 17.85
C TYR A 267 0.72 -8.14 19.22
N LEU A 268 -0.49 -8.69 19.32
CA LEU A 268 -1.10 -9.19 20.55
C LEU A 268 -0.62 -10.59 20.97
N GLY A 269 0.29 -11.22 20.21
CA GLY A 269 0.90 -12.51 20.59
C GLY A 269 0.76 -13.62 19.55
N ALA A 270 -0.10 -13.45 18.54
CA ALA A 270 -0.36 -14.50 17.58
C ALA A 270 0.86 -14.76 16.67
N LYS A 271 1.22 -16.04 16.52
CA LYS A 271 2.33 -16.48 15.66
C LYS A 271 1.92 -16.50 14.19
N LYS A 272 2.92 -16.37 13.30
CA LYS A 272 2.75 -16.59 11.86
C LYS A 272 2.22 -18.00 11.60
N ARG A 273 1.19 -18.12 10.78
CA ARG A 273 0.64 -19.39 10.34
C ARG A 273 1.48 -19.94 9.17
N PRO A 274 1.85 -21.24 9.17
CA PRO A 274 2.65 -21.84 8.09
C PRO A 274 1.95 -21.78 6.73
N ARG A 275 0.62 -21.91 6.74
CA ARG A 275 -0.22 -21.74 5.56
C ARG A 275 -1.09 -20.51 5.72
N CYS A 276 -1.28 -19.84 4.61
CA CYS A 276 -2.20 -18.72 4.51
C CYS A 276 -3.63 -19.23 4.81
N GLN A 277 -4.35 -18.56 5.69
CA GLN A 277 -5.72 -18.92 6.06
C GLN A 277 -6.71 -17.92 5.48
N SER A 278 -7.89 -18.41 5.10
CA SER A 278 -8.97 -17.55 4.62
C SER A 278 -9.38 -16.55 5.70
N VAL A 279 -9.43 -15.28 5.32
CA VAL A 279 -9.97 -14.21 6.17
C VAL A 279 -11.48 -14.18 5.97
N PRO A 280 -12.31 -14.33 7.02
CA PRO A 280 -13.76 -14.31 6.90
C PRO A 280 -14.27 -13.01 6.26
N THR A 281 -15.11 -13.15 5.23
CA THR A 281 -15.76 -12.05 4.51
C THR A 281 -17.16 -11.83 5.03
N GLY A 282 -17.26 -11.33 6.25
CA GLY A 282 -18.54 -10.98 6.87
C GLY A 282 -18.27 -10.24 8.16
N GLY A 283 -18.98 -9.13 8.37
CA GLY A 283 -19.00 -8.47 9.67
C GLY A 283 -19.53 -9.46 10.69
N GLN A 284 -18.63 -10.15 11.40
CA GLN A 284 -18.95 -10.48 12.76
C GLN A 284 -19.14 -9.14 13.44
N ALA A 285 -20.39 -8.81 13.74
CA ALA A 285 -20.68 -7.99 14.90
C ALA A 285 -19.81 -8.57 16.03
N ASP A 286 -19.06 -7.70 16.69
CA ASP A 286 -18.14 -8.03 17.77
C ASP A 286 -18.88 -8.87 18.84
N SER A 287 -18.92 -10.18 18.62
CA SER A 287 -19.54 -11.11 19.54
C SER A 287 -18.45 -11.51 20.51
N LEU A 288 -18.50 -10.88 21.69
CA LEU A 288 -17.78 -11.24 22.90
C LEU A 288 -17.54 -12.76 22.96
N SER A 289 -16.30 -13.19 22.75
CA SER A 289 -15.80 -14.40 23.39
C SER A 289 -15.11 -13.95 24.68
N LYS A 290 -15.91 -13.80 25.76
CA LYS A 290 -15.38 -13.91 27.12
C LYS A 290 -14.95 -15.36 27.32
N GLY A 291 -13.74 -15.68 26.86
CA GLY A 291 -13.01 -16.89 27.22
C GLY A 291 -12.25 -16.64 28.51
N ALA A 292 -12.79 -17.13 29.62
CA ALA A 292 -12.25 -17.23 30.96
C ALA A 292 -10.74 -16.90 31.15
N PHE A 293 -10.45 -15.67 31.60
CA PHE A 293 -9.31 -15.44 32.48
C PHE A 293 -9.83 -15.37 33.91
N SER A 294 -9.27 -16.24 34.76
CA SER A 294 -9.60 -16.35 36.17
C SER A 294 -9.40 -15.02 36.88
N LEU A 295 -10.48 -14.51 37.47
CA LEU A 295 -10.45 -13.46 38.48
C LEU A 295 -9.83 -14.03 39.76
N LEU A 296 -8.50 -13.98 39.86
CA LEU A 296 -7.83 -14.03 41.15
C LEU A 296 -7.77 -12.62 41.72
N SER A 297 -8.85 -12.31 42.47
CA SER A 297 -8.96 -11.36 43.58
C SER A 297 -7.62 -10.85 44.12
N TRP A 298 -7.27 -9.60 43.82
CA TRP A 298 -6.43 -8.80 44.71
C TRP A 298 -7.28 -7.68 45.28
N LYS A 299 -7.63 -7.88 46.54
CA LYS A 299 -8.40 -6.95 47.37
C LYS A 299 -7.61 -5.66 47.57
N ALA A 300 -8.38 -4.58 47.63
CA ALA A 300 -7.99 -3.26 48.08
C ALA A 300 -7.23 -3.30 49.42
N LEU A 301 -6.22 -2.42 49.54
CA LEU A 301 -5.78 -1.86 50.81
C LEU A 301 -6.00 -0.34 50.75
N PRO A 302 -6.61 0.27 51.78
CA PRO A 302 -7.07 1.65 51.74
C PRO A 302 -5.97 2.64 52.14
N LEU A 303 -6.13 3.86 51.65
CA LEU A 303 -5.54 5.07 52.21
C LEU A 303 -6.02 5.28 53.65
N ALA A 304 -5.09 5.58 54.55
CA ALA A 304 -5.36 6.35 55.76
C ALA A 304 -4.09 7.14 56.13
N SER A 305 -4.28 8.47 56.20
CA SER A 305 -3.55 9.52 56.92
C SER A 305 -2.03 9.58 56.89
#